data_AF-A0A8X6WFK1-F1
#
_entry.id   AF-A0A8X6WFK1-F1
#
_cell.length_a   1.000
_cell.length_b   1.000
_cell.length_c   1.000
_cell.angle_alpha   90.00
_cell.angle_beta   90.00
_cell.angle_gamma   90.00
#
_symmetry.space_group_name_H-M   'P 1'
#
loop_
_entity.id
_entity.type
_entity.pdbx_description
1 polymer ?
#
loop_
_entity_poly.entity_id
_entity_poly.type
_entity_poly.pdbx_seq_one_letter_code
_entity_poly.pdbx_strand_id
1 'polypeptide(L)'
;MVASIYIPPNPNYRNLSADLDTLFKIFNTAIVAGDYNAKHTSWGCGSSDPRVANSTQEIDDQVSNLTTEILNAHASASRPFYQTERPYVQGELKGLIKDRNKARKTWQQTRHPQHKTELNRLQNIIKRKIYHYRQQAWEDNLLTLNAEDNSLWGIAKAFRKKASPISALNGPTGIALSDTNKTEVIAQSLESQFQLNDIHNPHKDEVITSVVDAYLDSNANNIDLIPPLSHLK
;
A
#
# COMPACT_ATOMS: atom_id res chain seq x y z
N MET A 1 13.05 -4.10 26.94
CA MET A 1 13.31 -4.80 28.22
C MET A 1 12.92 -3.90 29.38
N VAL A 2 12.45 -4.45 30.52
CA VAL A 2 12.22 -3.69 31.75
C VAL A 2 13.09 -4.28 32.86
N ALA A 3 13.89 -3.44 33.53
CA ALA A 3 14.78 -3.85 34.60
C ALA A 3 14.50 -3.05 35.89
N SER A 4 14.56 -3.74 37.04
CA SER A 4 14.45 -3.14 38.37
C SER A 4 15.84 -2.98 38.99
N ILE A 5 16.13 -1.83 39.60
CA ILE A 5 17.42 -1.53 40.23
C ILE A 5 17.25 -1.18 41.71
N TYR A 6 18.16 -1.68 42.54
CA TYR A 6 18.32 -1.23 43.91
C TYR A 6 19.80 -0.99 44.21
N ILE A 7 20.14 0.23 44.61
CA ILE A 7 21.49 0.61 45.02
C ILE A 7 21.48 0.81 46.52
N PRO A 8 22.27 0.05 47.30
CA PRO A 8 22.35 0.26 48.74
C PRO A 8 22.96 1.65 49.05
N PRO A 9 22.64 2.26 50.20
CA PRO A 9 23.17 3.58 50.61
C PRO A 9 24.62 3.49 51.09
N ASN A 10 25.50 2.87 50.30
CA ASN A 10 26.90 2.65 50.60
C ASN A 10 27.79 3.51 49.67
N PRO A 11 28.66 4.38 50.20
CA PRO A 11 29.52 5.26 49.39
C PRO A 11 30.57 4.52 48.55
N ASN A 12 30.81 3.23 48.80
CA ASN A 12 31.78 2.42 48.06
C ASN A 12 31.18 1.64 46.87
N TYR A 13 29.88 1.80 46.57
CA TYR A 13 29.28 1.18 45.40
C TYR A 13 29.63 2.00 44.14
N ARG A 14 30.63 1.53 43.37
CA ARG A 14 31.24 2.30 42.26
C ARG A 14 30.97 1.81 40.85
N ASN A 15 30.28 0.69 40.64
CA ASN A 15 30.27 0.01 39.33
C ASN A 15 28.91 0.04 38.58
N LEU A 16 27.94 0.84 39.02
CA LEU A 16 26.62 0.89 38.37
C LEU A 16 26.69 1.34 36.89
N SER A 17 27.57 2.29 36.57
CA SER A 17 27.66 2.83 35.21
C SER A 17 28.06 1.76 34.19
N ALA A 18 29.05 0.92 34.51
CA ALA A 18 29.50 -0.15 33.64
C ALA A 18 28.42 -1.23 33.40
N ASP A 19 27.63 -1.54 34.44
CA ASP A 19 26.53 -2.50 34.36
C ASP A 19 25.39 -1.94 33.49
N LEU A 20 25.06 -0.65 33.64
CA LEU A 20 24.07 0.04 32.82
C LEU A 20 24.52 0.16 31.35
N ASP A 21 25.77 0.51 31.10
CA ASP A 21 26.32 0.59 29.74
C ASP A 21 26.26 -0.76 29.03
N THR A 22 26.58 -1.84 29.74
CA THR A 22 26.48 -3.21 29.21
C THR A 22 25.02 -3.56 28.91
N LEU A 23 24.10 -3.18 29.79
CA LEU A 23 22.68 -3.40 29.63
C LEU A 23 22.10 -2.67 28.41
N PHE A 24 22.43 -1.38 28.23
CA PHE A 24 21.95 -0.61 27.07
C PHE A 24 22.64 -1.01 25.76
N LYS A 25 23.86 -1.57 25.79
CA LYS A 25 24.48 -2.20 24.61
C LYS A 25 23.80 -3.49 24.17
N ILE A 26 23.34 -4.30 25.11
CA ILE A 26 22.65 -5.57 24.79
C ILE A 26 21.22 -5.27 24.29
N PHE A 27 20.56 -4.27 24.85
CA PHE A 27 19.16 -3.98 24.57
C PHE A 27 18.96 -2.58 23.98
N ASN A 28 18.67 -2.52 22.67
CA ASN A 28 18.35 -1.28 21.94
C ASN A 28 17.18 -0.46 22.52
N THR A 29 16.30 -1.09 23.31
CA THR A 29 15.20 -0.41 24.02
C THR A 29 15.02 -1.02 25.42
N ALA A 30 15.40 -0.28 26.46
CA ALA A 30 15.26 -0.70 27.85
C ALA A 30 14.70 0.41 28.73
N ILE A 31 13.77 0.04 29.63
CA ILE A 31 13.27 0.90 30.71
C ILE A 31 13.87 0.37 32.00
N VAL A 32 14.49 1.26 32.77
CA VAL A 32 15.14 0.91 34.04
C VAL A 32 14.53 1.78 35.14
N ALA A 33 13.98 1.15 36.17
CA ALA A 33 13.31 1.85 37.27
C ALA A 33 13.74 1.23 38.60
N GLY A 34 13.85 2.03 39.66
CA GLY A 34 14.38 1.52 40.91
C GLY A 34 14.80 2.58 41.91
N ASP A 35 15.28 2.14 43.06
CA ASP A 35 15.83 3.01 44.09
C ASP A 35 17.35 3.11 43.92
N TYR A 36 17.81 4.29 43.54
CA TYR A 36 19.22 4.58 43.27
C TYR A 36 19.98 5.10 44.50
N ASN A 37 19.30 5.37 45.62
CA ASN A 37 19.89 6.02 46.80
C ASN A 37 20.81 7.22 46.44
N ALA A 38 20.39 7.99 45.43
CA ALA A 38 21.13 9.13 44.88
C ALA A 38 20.26 10.39 44.88
N LYS A 39 20.88 11.55 45.07
CA LYS A 39 20.20 12.85 45.10
C LYS A 39 20.51 13.62 43.82
N HIS A 40 19.49 14.14 43.15
CA HIS A 40 19.64 14.94 41.95
C HIS A 40 18.45 15.89 41.76
N THR A 41 18.71 17.10 41.27
CA THR A 41 17.68 18.10 41.03
C THR A 41 16.72 17.72 39.89
N SER A 42 17.20 17.01 38.86
CA SER A 42 16.34 16.58 37.73
C SER A 42 15.19 15.64 38.12
N TRP A 43 15.25 15.01 39.29
CA TRP A 43 14.16 14.19 39.82
C TRP A 43 13.59 14.74 41.13
N GLY A 44 13.69 16.06 41.35
CA GLY A 44 13.00 16.76 42.43
C GLY A 44 13.66 16.71 43.80
N CYS A 45 14.95 16.34 43.90
CA CYS A 45 15.68 16.41 45.17
C CYS A 45 16.22 17.83 45.41
N GLY A 46 16.20 18.30 46.68
CA GLY A 46 16.69 19.63 47.06
C GLY A 46 18.22 19.81 47.04
N SER A 47 18.97 18.77 46.69
CA SER A 47 20.43 18.79 46.54
C SER A 47 20.85 17.78 45.47
N SER A 48 21.91 18.05 44.72
CA SER A 48 22.53 17.06 43.84
C SER A 48 23.75 16.44 44.52
N ASP A 49 23.90 15.12 44.39
CA ASP A 49 25.09 14.41 44.79
C ASP A 49 26.25 14.77 43.83
N PRO A 50 27.48 15.03 44.33
CA PRO A 50 28.64 15.35 43.48
C PRO A 50 29.04 14.23 42.49
N ARG A 51 28.39 13.07 42.55
CA ARG A 51 28.56 11.92 41.64
C ARG A 51 27.82 12.06 40.30
N VAL A 52 27.01 13.10 40.10
CA VAL A 52 26.29 13.37 38.86
C VAL A 52 26.93 14.58 38.18
N ALA A 53 27.21 14.48 36.87
CA ALA A 53 27.94 15.44 36.03
C ALA A 53 27.79 16.91 36.48
N ASN A 54 28.92 17.55 36.77
CA ASN A 54 29.01 18.78 37.58
C ASN A 54 29.19 20.06 36.73
N SER A 55 28.95 20.02 35.41
CA SER A 55 29.13 21.17 34.54
C SER A 55 28.10 21.22 33.41
N THR A 56 27.60 22.42 33.11
CA THR A 56 26.71 22.69 31.97
C THR A 56 27.29 22.15 30.66
N GLN A 57 28.62 22.16 30.52
CA GLN A 57 29.34 21.63 29.36
C GLN A 57 29.15 20.11 29.18
N GLU A 58 29.18 19.33 30.27
CA GLU A 58 28.98 17.88 30.20
C GLU A 58 27.54 17.52 29.79
N ILE A 59 26.58 18.34 30.21
CA ILE A 59 25.17 18.18 29.80
C ILE A 59 25.03 18.43 28.30
N ASP A 60 25.62 19.52 27.79
CA ASP A 60 25.58 19.86 26.37
C ASP A 60 26.26 18.77 25.51
N ASP A 61 27.39 18.23 25.98
CA ASP A 61 28.09 17.14 25.32
C ASP A 61 27.26 15.86 25.29
N GLN A 62 26.54 15.53 26.38
CA GLN A 62 25.63 14.39 26.41
C GLN A 62 24.41 14.56 25.50
N VAL A 63 23.85 15.77 25.43
CA VAL A 63 22.76 16.09 24.51
C VAL A 63 23.22 15.94 23.05
N SER A 64 24.42 16.44 22.74
CA SER A 64 25.03 16.29 21.41
C SER A 64 25.24 14.81 21.03
N ASN A 65 25.76 14.01 21.97
CA ASN A 65 25.96 12.58 21.77
C ASN A 65 24.65 11.84 21.54
N LEU A 66 23.63 12.10 22.36
CA LEU A 66 22.30 11.51 22.19
C LEU A 66 21.69 11.88 20.84
N THR A 67 21.81 13.14 20.44
CA THR A 67 21.29 13.63 19.14
C THR A 67 21.97 12.89 17.98
N THR A 68 23.29 12.70 18.08
CA THR A 68 24.09 11.98 17.10
C THR A 68 23.70 10.49 17.04
N GLU A 69 23.51 9.84 18.18
CA GLU A 69 23.07 8.44 18.24
C GLU A 69 21.69 8.25 17.63
N ILE A 70 20.73 9.13 17.90
CA ILE A 70 19.39 9.08 17.31
C ILE A 70 19.46 9.22 15.78
N LEU A 71 20.25 10.18 15.28
CA LEU A 71 20.42 10.38 13.84
C LEU A 71 21.08 9.17 13.16
N ASN A 72 22.10 8.58 13.79
CA ASN A 72 22.78 7.40 13.28
C ASN A 72 21.88 6.15 13.31
N ALA A 73 21.11 5.96 14.38
CA ALA A 73 20.13 4.90 14.49
C ALA A 73 19.03 5.06 13.43
N HIS A 74 18.53 6.28 13.22
CA HIS A 74 17.58 6.60 12.17
C HIS A 74 18.14 6.29 10.78
N ALA A 75 19.37 6.71 10.48
CA ALA A 75 20.02 6.43 9.20
C ALA A 75 20.24 4.92 8.97
N SER A 76 20.61 4.17 10.01
CA SER A 76 20.85 2.73 9.94
C SER A 76 19.54 1.91 9.84
N ALA A 77 18.48 2.36 10.50
CA ALA A 77 17.16 1.73 10.45
C ALA A 77 16.36 2.13 9.19
N SER A 78 16.68 3.27 8.59
CA SER A 78 16.05 3.74 7.36
C SER A 78 16.62 2.99 6.17
N ARG A 79 15.73 2.39 5.37
CA ARG A 79 16.11 1.94 4.03
C ARG A 79 16.15 3.16 3.11
N PRO A 80 17.18 3.33 2.26
CA PRO A 80 17.12 4.34 1.22
C PRO A 80 15.86 4.09 0.39
N PHE A 81 14.95 5.04 0.42
CA PHE A 81 13.82 5.04 -0.50
C PHE A 81 14.40 5.35 -1.87
N TYR A 82 14.70 4.30 -2.62
CA TYR A 82 14.97 4.45 -4.04
C TYR A 82 13.67 4.93 -4.66
N GLN A 83 13.57 6.25 -4.89
CA GLN A 83 12.67 6.74 -5.91
C GLN A 83 13.07 5.99 -7.17
N THR A 84 12.23 5.05 -7.60
CA THR A 84 12.32 4.57 -8.96
C THR A 84 12.17 5.84 -9.78
N GLU A 85 13.24 6.29 -10.43
CA GLU A 85 13.18 7.40 -11.35
C GLU A 85 12.13 7.00 -12.38
N ARG A 86 10.90 7.45 -12.15
CA ARG A 86 9.86 7.27 -13.14
C ARG A 86 10.36 8.13 -14.28
N PRO A 87 10.65 7.52 -15.44
CA PRO A 87 11.23 8.22 -16.56
C PRO A 87 10.53 9.55 -16.69
N TYR A 88 11.26 10.65 -16.50
CA TYR A 88 10.73 11.99 -16.28
C TYR A 88 9.60 12.22 -17.28
N VAL A 89 8.35 12.07 -16.79
CA VAL A 89 7.15 12.18 -17.61
C VAL A 89 7.14 13.64 -18.00
N GLN A 90 7.67 13.92 -19.21
CA GLN A 90 7.82 15.24 -19.77
C GLN A 90 6.56 16.06 -19.46
N GLY A 91 6.71 17.32 -19.08
CA GLY A 91 5.60 18.16 -18.59
C GLY A 91 4.36 18.12 -19.50
N GLU A 92 4.59 17.97 -20.81
CA GLU A 92 3.54 17.78 -21.82
C GLU A 92 2.66 16.53 -21.57
N LEU A 93 3.25 15.37 -21.25
CA LEU A 93 2.49 14.14 -21.00
C LEU A 93 1.66 14.24 -19.71
N LYS A 94 2.16 14.95 -18.69
CA LYS A 94 1.37 15.28 -17.49
C LYS A 94 0.19 16.20 -17.83
N GLY A 95 0.41 17.20 -18.70
CA GLY A 95 -0.65 18.07 -19.23
C GLY A 95 -1.76 17.26 -19.93
N LEU A 96 -1.38 16.41 -20.88
CA LEU A 96 -2.33 15.54 -21.60
C LEU A 96 -3.11 14.61 -20.67
N ILE A 97 -2.46 14.05 -19.64
CA ILE A 97 -3.12 13.21 -18.63
C ILE A 97 -4.18 14.01 -17.87
N LYS A 98 -3.86 15.26 -17.48
CA LYS A 98 -4.77 16.17 -16.77
C LYS A 98 -5.97 16.51 -17.65
N ASP A 99 -5.75 16.86 -18.92
CA ASP A 99 -6.81 17.20 -19.86
C ASP A 99 -7.72 15.99 -20.16
N ARG A 100 -7.14 14.80 -20.31
CA ARG A 100 -7.88 13.54 -20.50
C ARG A 100 -8.75 13.22 -19.29
N ASN A 101 -8.24 13.46 -18.08
CA ASN A 101 -9.01 13.28 -16.85
C ASN A 101 -10.15 14.31 -16.73
N LYS A 102 -9.91 15.56 -17.15
CA LYS A 102 -10.95 16.59 -17.22
C LYS A 102 -12.06 16.19 -18.19
N ALA A 103 -11.71 15.79 -19.42
CA ALA A 103 -12.68 15.32 -20.42
C ALA A 103 -13.48 14.11 -19.92
N ARG A 104 -12.84 13.16 -19.21
CA ARG A 104 -13.52 12.03 -18.56
C ARG A 104 -14.53 12.48 -17.52
N LYS A 105 -14.14 13.38 -16.63
CA LYS A 105 -15.04 13.90 -15.58
C LYS A 105 -16.25 14.59 -16.21
N THR A 106 -16.03 15.47 -17.19
CA THR A 106 -17.12 16.18 -17.87
C THR A 106 -18.04 15.22 -18.62
N TRP A 107 -17.50 14.20 -19.31
CA TRP A 107 -18.32 13.18 -19.98
C TRP A 107 -19.15 12.35 -18.98
N GLN A 108 -18.59 11.97 -17.84
CA GLN A 108 -19.33 11.21 -16.83
C GLN A 108 -20.50 12.01 -16.24
N GLN A 109 -20.34 13.33 -16.09
CA GLN A 109 -21.36 14.23 -15.56
C GLN A 109 -22.43 14.60 -16.59
N THR A 110 -22.03 14.95 -17.81
CA THR A 110 -22.94 15.52 -18.82
C THR A 110 -23.42 14.50 -19.84
N ARG A 111 -22.71 13.37 -19.99
CA ARG A 111 -22.90 12.37 -21.05
C ARG A 111 -22.83 12.91 -22.48
N HIS A 112 -22.31 14.12 -22.68
CA HIS A 112 -22.21 14.74 -24.01
C HIS A 112 -21.16 14.03 -24.90
N PRO A 113 -21.49 13.66 -26.16
CA PRO A 113 -20.59 12.88 -27.03
C PRO A 113 -19.25 13.56 -27.34
N GLN A 114 -19.22 14.89 -27.47
CA GLN A 114 -17.97 15.62 -27.78
C GLN A 114 -16.88 15.39 -26.72
N HIS A 115 -17.25 15.30 -25.44
CA HIS A 115 -16.30 15.03 -24.37
C HIS A 115 -15.77 13.58 -24.40
N LYS A 116 -16.58 12.63 -24.88
CA LYS A 116 -16.12 11.24 -25.12
C LYS A 116 -15.13 11.18 -26.28
N THR A 117 -15.41 11.89 -27.36
CA THR A 117 -14.49 12.02 -28.50
C THR A 117 -13.16 12.62 -28.05
N GLU A 118 -13.19 13.71 -27.27
CA GLU A 118 -11.97 14.33 -26.77
C GLU A 118 -11.18 13.42 -25.82
N LEU A 119 -11.88 12.71 -24.91
CA LEU A 119 -11.25 11.68 -24.07
C LEU A 119 -10.51 10.65 -24.91
N ASN A 120 -11.17 10.09 -25.93
CA ASN A 120 -10.59 9.07 -26.80
C ASN A 120 -9.40 9.62 -27.59
N ARG A 121 -9.51 10.86 -28.11
CA ARG A 121 -8.43 11.56 -28.80
C ARG A 121 -7.20 11.70 -27.91
N LEU A 122 -7.36 12.28 -26.72
CA LEU A 122 -6.27 12.48 -25.76
C LEU A 122 -5.68 11.15 -25.29
N GLN A 123 -6.50 10.13 -25.06
CA GLN A 123 -6.03 8.78 -24.73
C GLN A 123 -5.13 8.21 -25.84
N ASN A 124 -5.49 8.38 -27.11
CA ASN A 124 -4.69 7.89 -28.24
C ASN A 124 -3.39 8.70 -28.42
N ILE A 125 -3.40 10.01 -28.12
CA ILE A 125 -2.18 10.83 -28.10
C ILE A 125 -1.24 10.35 -27.00
N ILE A 126 -1.76 10.14 -25.78
CA ILE A 126 -0.98 9.62 -24.64
C ILE A 126 -0.36 8.26 -24.98
N LYS A 127 -1.14 7.33 -25.54
CA LYS A 127 -0.64 6.01 -25.95
C LYS A 127 0.51 6.13 -26.95
N ARG A 128 0.36 6.96 -27.98
CA ARG A 128 1.41 7.21 -28.99
C ARG A 128 2.66 7.82 -28.37
N LYS A 129 2.53 8.83 -27.51
CA LYS A 129 3.68 9.44 -26.83
C LYS A 129 4.42 8.46 -25.92
N ILE A 130 3.69 7.63 -25.16
CA ILE A 130 4.31 6.59 -24.32
C ILE A 130 5.07 5.57 -25.18
N TYR A 131 4.50 5.18 -26.32
CA TYR A 131 5.17 4.28 -27.25
C TYR A 131 6.49 4.88 -27.74
N HIS A 132 6.47 6.11 -28.26
CA HIS A 132 7.69 6.77 -28.74
C HIS A 132 8.72 6.98 -27.63
N TYR A 133 8.29 7.36 -26.43
CA TYR A 133 9.18 7.50 -25.28
C TYR A 133 9.89 6.18 -24.96
N ARG A 134 9.14 5.07 -24.92
CA ARG A 134 9.71 3.74 -24.65
C ARG A 134 10.63 3.29 -25.77
N GLN A 135 10.28 3.59 -27.01
CA GLN A 135 11.10 3.28 -28.17
C GLN A 135 12.43 4.03 -28.12
N GLN A 136 12.41 5.33 -27.85
CA GLN A 136 13.62 6.14 -27.73
C GLN A 136 14.48 5.68 -26.54
N ALA A 137 13.88 5.49 -25.37
CA ALA A 137 14.61 4.98 -24.21
C ALA A 137 15.22 3.59 -24.46
N TRP A 138 14.57 2.77 -25.29
CA TRP A 138 15.10 1.48 -25.72
C TRP A 138 16.27 1.65 -26.69
N GLU A 139 16.16 2.54 -27.67
CA GLU A 139 17.26 2.88 -28.60
C GLU A 139 18.48 3.42 -27.85
N ASP A 140 18.28 4.35 -26.92
CA ASP A 140 19.34 4.90 -26.07
C ASP A 140 19.99 3.79 -25.25
N ASN A 141 19.19 2.88 -24.67
CA ASN A 141 19.71 1.73 -23.92
C ASN A 141 20.59 0.84 -24.82
N LEU A 142 20.14 0.53 -26.04
CA LEU A 142 20.92 -0.27 -27.00
C LEU A 142 22.27 0.37 -27.34
N LEU A 143 22.33 1.70 -27.44
CA LEU A 143 23.58 2.43 -27.70
C LEU A 143 24.53 2.41 -26.49
N THR A 144 24.01 2.28 -25.27
CA THR A 144 24.82 2.21 -24.04
C THR A 144 25.37 0.83 -23.71
N LEU A 145 24.99 -0.22 -24.45
CA LEU A 145 25.39 -1.59 -24.13
C LEU A 145 26.89 -1.82 -24.34
N ASN A 146 27.49 -2.51 -23.39
CA ASN A 146 28.89 -2.92 -23.43
C ASN A 146 29.01 -4.44 -23.14
N ALA A 147 30.03 -5.07 -23.72
CA ALA A 147 30.41 -6.44 -23.44
C ALA A 147 31.19 -6.59 -22.13
N GLU A 148 31.93 -5.56 -21.70
CA GLU A 148 32.81 -5.57 -20.52
C GLU A 148 32.03 -5.50 -19.20
N ASP A 149 30.85 -4.85 -19.18
CA ASP A 149 30.02 -4.64 -17.99
C ASP A 149 28.87 -5.67 -17.86
N ASN A 150 28.86 -6.71 -18.69
CA ASN A 150 27.80 -7.73 -18.81
C ASN A 150 26.40 -7.21 -19.21
N SER A 151 26.23 -5.91 -19.50
CA SER A 151 24.92 -5.34 -19.87
C SER A 151 24.38 -5.97 -21.17
N LEU A 152 25.23 -6.15 -22.17
CA LEU A 152 24.90 -6.81 -23.43
C LEU A 152 24.41 -8.26 -23.21
N TRP A 153 25.10 -9.01 -22.34
CA TRP A 153 24.72 -10.39 -22.00
C TRP A 153 23.37 -10.47 -21.29
N GLY A 154 23.07 -9.51 -20.41
CA GLY A 154 21.76 -9.39 -19.77
C GLY A 154 20.63 -9.28 -20.78
N ILE A 155 20.77 -8.39 -21.77
CA ILE A 155 19.78 -8.19 -22.83
C ILE A 155 19.69 -9.38 -23.78
N ALA A 156 20.83 -9.91 -24.24
CA ALA A 156 20.86 -11.09 -25.11
C ALA A 156 20.18 -12.31 -24.45
N LYS A 157 20.38 -12.48 -23.14
CA LYS A 157 19.70 -13.54 -22.36
C LYS A 157 18.19 -13.30 -22.26
N ALA A 158 17.75 -12.04 -22.10
CA ALA A 158 16.33 -11.69 -22.10
C ALA A 158 15.65 -12.06 -23.42
N PHE A 159 16.29 -11.83 -24.57
CA PHE A 159 15.78 -12.25 -25.88
C PHE A 159 15.64 -13.76 -26.05
N ARG A 160 16.50 -14.54 -25.37
CA ARG A 160 16.46 -16.01 -25.40
C ARG A 160 15.46 -16.60 -24.42
N LYS A 161 14.88 -15.80 -23.53
CA LYS A 161 13.92 -16.26 -22.53
C LYS A 161 12.63 -16.70 -23.22
N LYS A 162 12.43 -18.02 -23.33
CA LYS A 162 11.17 -18.59 -23.79
C LYS A 162 10.06 -18.22 -22.80
N ALA A 163 8.89 -17.83 -23.31
CA ALA A 163 7.71 -17.68 -22.49
C ALA A 163 7.43 -19.01 -21.78
N SER A 164 7.21 -18.97 -20.47
CA SER A 164 6.75 -20.15 -19.74
C SER A 164 5.34 -20.48 -20.24
N PRO A 165 5.09 -21.72 -20.69
CA PRO A 165 3.74 -22.11 -21.11
C PRO A 165 2.79 -21.91 -19.92
N ILE A 166 1.60 -21.40 -20.18
CA ILE A 166 0.54 -21.32 -19.18
C ILE A 166 0.30 -22.75 -18.68
N SER A 167 0.28 -22.95 -17.36
CA SER A 167 -0.01 -24.25 -16.76
C SER A 167 -1.33 -24.83 -17.28
N ALA A 168 -1.43 -26.15 -17.26
CA ALA A 168 -2.67 -26.82 -17.64
C ALA A 168 -3.82 -26.37 -16.74
N LEU A 169 -5.00 -26.17 -17.33
CA LEU A 169 -6.21 -25.83 -16.57
C LEU A 169 -7.03 -27.09 -16.33
N ASN A 170 -7.61 -27.23 -15.14
CA ASN A 170 -8.56 -28.30 -14.87
C ASN A 170 -9.95 -27.84 -15.29
N GLY A 171 -10.43 -28.40 -16.39
CA GLY A 171 -11.80 -28.19 -16.87
C GLY A 171 -12.75 -29.29 -16.41
N PRO A 172 -14.06 -29.08 -16.61
CA PRO A 172 -15.08 -30.07 -16.27
C PRO A 172 -14.95 -31.36 -17.09
N THR A 173 -14.44 -31.28 -18.33
CA THR A 173 -14.25 -32.42 -19.23
C THR A 173 -12.83 -33.03 -19.15
N GLY A 174 -11.94 -32.46 -18.34
CA GLY A 174 -10.56 -32.93 -18.16
C GLY A 174 -9.51 -31.82 -18.19
N ILE A 175 -8.25 -32.22 -18.29
CA ILE A 175 -7.10 -31.30 -18.26
C ILE A 175 -6.93 -30.61 -19.62
N ALA A 176 -7.04 -29.28 -19.63
CA ALA A 176 -6.83 -28.43 -20.80
C ALA A 176 -5.35 -28.06 -20.96
N LEU A 177 -4.71 -28.64 -21.97
CA LEU A 177 -3.28 -28.46 -22.28
C LEU A 177 -3.04 -27.43 -23.40
N SER A 178 -3.83 -27.47 -24.47
CA SER A 178 -3.75 -26.55 -25.60
C SER A 178 -4.40 -25.21 -25.28
N ASP A 179 -3.97 -24.15 -25.96
CA ASP A 179 -4.56 -22.82 -25.78
C ASP A 179 -6.05 -22.80 -26.13
N THR A 180 -6.47 -23.53 -27.18
CA THR A 180 -7.88 -23.71 -27.53
C THR A 180 -8.67 -24.34 -26.39
N ASN A 181 -8.20 -25.47 -25.85
CA ASN A 181 -8.88 -26.14 -24.74
C ASN A 181 -8.93 -25.25 -23.50
N LYS A 182 -7.88 -24.47 -23.23
CA LYS A 182 -7.86 -23.52 -22.11
C LYS A 182 -8.86 -22.40 -22.29
N THR A 183 -8.97 -21.85 -23.50
CA THR A 183 -9.96 -20.82 -23.80
C THR A 183 -11.38 -21.33 -23.63
N GLU A 184 -11.65 -22.57 -24.04
CA GLU A 184 -12.95 -23.23 -23.87
C GLU A 184 -13.29 -23.45 -22.38
N VAL A 185 -12.33 -23.96 -21.59
CA VAL A 185 -12.51 -24.14 -20.14
C VAL A 185 -12.79 -22.81 -19.45
N ILE A 186 -12.11 -21.74 -19.83
CA ILE A 186 -12.37 -20.39 -19.30
C ILE A 186 -13.76 -19.92 -19.73
N ALA A 187 -14.13 -20.10 -21.00
CA ALA A 187 -15.45 -19.71 -21.52
C ALA A 187 -16.58 -20.40 -20.75
N GLN A 188 -16.51 -21.71 -20.55
CA GLN A 188 -17.48 -22.49 -19.77
C GLN A 188 -17.55 -22.06 -18.31
N SER A 189 -16.38 -21.78 -17.69
CA SER A 189 -16.32 -21.29 -16.32
C SER A 189 -17.00 -19.92 -16.19
N LEU A 190 -16.74 -19.00 -17.12
CA LEU A 190 -17.39 -17.69 -17.13
C LEU A 190 -18.89 -17.81 -17.40
N GLU A 191 -19.30 -18.61 -18.39
CA GLU A 191 -20.71 -18.87 -18.67
C GLU A 191 -21.45 -19.34 -17.42
N SER A 192 -20.88 -20.32 -16.70
CA SER A 192 -21.44 -20.84 -15.44
C SER A 192 -21.58 -19.76 -14.35
N GLN A 193 -20.60 -18.85 -14.25
CA GLN A 193 -20.63 -17.75 -13.27
C GLN A 193 -21.65 -16.66 -13.61
N PHE A 194 -21.97 -16.49 -14.90
CA PHE A 194 -22.89 -15.45 -15.38
C PHE A 194 -24.29 -15.99 -15.73
N GLN A 195 -24.66 -17.16 -15.22
CA GLN A 195 -26.05 -17.63 -15.29
C GLN A 195 -26.94 -16.81 -14.36
N LEU A 196 -28.20 -16.60 -14.74
CA LEU A 196 -29.18 -16.00 -13.83
C LEU A 196 -29.30 -16.90 -12.59
N ASN A 197 -29.17 -16.31 -11.41
CA ASN A 197 -29.52 -17.00 -10.17
C ASN A 197 -31.01 -17.35 -10.25
N ASP A 198 -31.35 -18.60 -9.94
CA ASP A 198 -32.73 -19.00 -9.70
C ASP A 198 -33.17 -18.39 -8.36
N ILE A 199 -33.67 -17.15 -8.43
CA ILE A 199 -34.25 -16.43 -7.30
C ILE A 199 -35.74 -16.78 -7.10
N HIS A 200 -36.25 -17.79 -7.82
CA HIS A 200 -37.64 -18.22 -7.71
C HIS A 200 -37.92 -18.66 -6.28
N ASN A 201 -38.76 -17.89 -5.62
CA ASN A 201 -39.28 -18.21 -4.30
C ASN A 201 -40.80 -18.22 -4.47
N PRO A 202 -41.42 -19.40 -4.58
CA PRO A 202 -42.85 -19.54 -4.87
C PRO A 202 -43.70 -18.71 -3.91
N HIS A 203 -43.31 -18.64 -2.64
CA HIS A 203 -44.00 -17.86 -1.61
C HIS A 203 -43.82 -16.35 -1.80
N LYS A 204 -42.66 -15.87 -2.25
CA LYS A 204 -42.49 -14.44 -2.55
C LYS A 204 -43.24 -14.05 -3.82
N ASP A 205 -43.23 -14.92 -4.81
CA ASP A 205 -43.91 -14.68 -6.09
C ASP A 205 -45.43 -14.68 -5.91
N GLU A 206 -45.98 -15.57 -5.07
CA GLU A 206 -47.40 -15.58 -4.70
C GLU A 206 -47.79 -14.33 -3.89
N VAL A 207 -46.96 -13.89 -2.95
CA VAL A 207 -47.19 -12.64 -2.20
C VAL A 207 -47.12 -11.41 -3.11
N ILE A 208 -46.16 -11.34 -4.04
CA ILE A 208 -46.05 -10.23 -5.00
C ILE A 208 -47.26 -10.23 -5.93
N THR A 209 -47.64 -11.40 -6.46
CA THR A 209 -48.78 -11.52 -7.38
C THR A 209 -50.08 -11.11 -6.68
N SER A 210 -50.34 -11.60 -5.46
CA SER A 210 -51.53 -11.20 -4.69
C SER A 210 -51.56 -9.70 -4.32
N VAL A 211 -50.42 -9.08 -4.04
CA VAL A 211 -50.34 -7.63 -3.80
C VAL A 211 -50.59 -6.84 -5.08
N VAL A 212 -50.05 -7.29 -6.23
CA VAL A 212 -50.27 -6.65 -7.53
C VAL A 212 -51.73 -6.78 -7.95
N ASP A 213 -52.33 -7.96 -7.81
CA ASP A 213 -53.74 -8.19 -8.12
C ASP A 213 -54.64 -7.33 -7.23
N ALA A 214 -54.36 -7.27 -5.92
CA ALA A 214 -55.07 -6.38 -5.00
C ALA A 214 -54.90 -4.89 -5.37
N TYR A 215 -53.74 -4.48 -5.89
CA TYR A 215 -53.49 -3.11 -6.36
C TYR A 215 -54.24 -2.79 -7.66
N LEU A 216 -54.33 -3.75 -8.58
CA LEU A 216 -55.09 -3.61 -9.82
C LEU A 216 -56.60 -3.59 -9.54
N ASP A 217 -57.06 -4.39 -8.58
CA ASP A 217 -58.47 -4.43 -8.14
C ASP A 217 -58.85 -3.17 -7.33
N SER A 218 -57.94 -2.60 -6.55
CA SER A 218 -58.16 -1.36 -5.77
C SER A 218 -58.04 -0.06 -6.59
N ASN A 219 -57.54 -0.13 -7.83
CA ASN A 219 -57.60 0.99 -8.78
C ASN A 219 -58.99 1.22 -9.39
N ALA A 220 -60.05 0.62 -8.82
CA ALA A 220 -61.43 1.11 -8.92
C ALA A 220 -61.81 1.99 -7.70
N ASN A 221 -61.03 3.06 -7.50
CA ASN A 221 -61.19 4.14 -6.51
C ASN A 221 -60.59 3.86 -5.12
N ASN A 222 -59.39 4.41 -4.84
CA ASN A 222 -59.02 5.23 -3.67
C ASN A 222 -57.50 5.13 -3.36
N ILE A 223 -56.73 6.16 -3.71
CA ILE A 223 -55.29 6.27 -3.44
C ILE A 223 -55.12 6.76 -2.00
N ASP A 224 -55.16 5.88 -0.99
CA ASP A 224 -54.72 6.22 0.38
C ASP A 224 -54.59 5.02 1.35
N LEU A 225 -54.14 3.85 0.87
CA LEU A 225 -53.71 2.76 1.78
C LEU A 225 -52.47 2.04 1.23
N ILE A 226 -51.29 2.54 1.56
CA ILE A 226 -50.05 1.75 1.49
C ILE A 226 -49.50 1.65 2.92
N PRO A 227 -49.49 0.48 3.58
CA PRO A 227 -48.81 0.31 4.86
C PRO A 227 -47.28 0.27 4.64
N PRO A 228 -46.48 0.73 5.62
CA PRO A 228 -45.04 0.85 5.45
C PRO A 228 -44.36 -0.53 5.36
N LEU A 229 -43.40 -0.64 4.44
CA LEU A 229 -42.53 -1.81 4.22
C LEU A 229 -41.62 -2.07 5.43
N SER A 230 -42.15 -2.69 6.50
CA SER A 230 -41.38 -2.98 7.72
C SER A 230 -40.92 -4.44 7.88
N HIS A 231 -41.15 -5.32 6.90
CA HIS A 231 -40.85 -6.76 7.04
C HIS A 231 -39.97 -7.37 5.93
N LEU A 232 -38.97 -6.62 5.46
CA LEU A 232 -37.84 -7.19 4.73
C LEU A 232 -36.53 -6.82 5.44
N LYS A 233 -36.18 -7.63 6.44
CA LYS A 233 -34.81 -7.85 6.90
C LYS A 233 -34.53 -9.35 6.85
#